data_AF-A0A9E0FUT9-F1
#
_entry.id   AF-A0A9E0FUT9-F1
#
_cell.length_a   1.000
_cell.length_b   1.000
_cell.length_c   1.000
_cell.angle_alpha   90.00
_cell.angle_beta   90.00
_cell.angle_gamma   90.00
#
_symmetry.space_group_name_H-M   'P 1'
#
loop_
_entity.id
_entity.type
_entity.pdbx_description
1 polymer ?
#
loop_
_entity_poly.entity_id
_entity_poly.type
_entity_poly.pdbx_seq_one_letter_code
_entity_poly.pdbx_strand_id
1 'polypeptide(L)' 'PLMFVLQWEDELMTREQGLALFNAFGSTEKTMHINPGRHVEIPTHERDSWLAFWKRHLG' A
#
# COMPACT_ATOMS: atom_id res chain seq x y z
N PRO A 1 -1.20 -12.22 5.24
CA PRO A 1 -0.26 -11.10 5.03
C PRO A 1 -0.80 -10.14 3.95
N LEU A 2 -0.77 -8.84 4.21
CA LEU A 2 -1.14 -7.79 3.25
C LEU A 2 -0.15 -6.64 3.31
N MET A 3 0.33 -6.22 2.15
CA MET A 3 1.01 -4.93 1.96
C MET A 3 0.14 -4.07 1.05
N PHE A 4 -0.32 -2.93 1.58
CA PHE A 4 -1.19 -2.00 0.88
C PHE A 4 -0.43 -0.70 0.62
N VAL A 5 -0.53 -0.13 -0.58
CA VAL A 5 0.12 1.13 -0.95
C VAL A 5 -0.95 2.17 -1.26
N LEU A 6 -0.82 3.36 -0.67
CA LEU A 6 -1.70 4.49 -0.87
C LEU A 6 -0.89 5.73 -1.24
N GLN A 7 -1.35 6.49 -2.24
CA GLN A 7 -0.83 7.82 -2.56
C GLN A 7 -1.66 8.88 -1.81
N TRP A 8 -1.00 9.85 -1.16
CA TRP A 8 -1.65 10.81 -0.26
C TRP A 8 -2.40 11.91 -1.03
N GLU A 9 -1.96 12.25 -2.24
CA GLU A 9 -2.60 13.23 -3.13
C GLU A 9 -3.22 12.55 -4.36
N ASP A 10 -3.59 11.27 -4.22
CA ASP A 10 -4.27 10.50 -5.27
C ASP A 10 -5.54 11.22 -5.75
N GLU A 11 -5.57 11.54 -7.04
CA GLU A 11 -6.66 12.25 -7.69
C GLU A 11 -7.81 11.34 -8.14
N LEU A 12 -7.62 10.00 -8.08
CA LEU A 12 -8.60 9.00 -8.50
C LEU A 12 -9.24 8.28 -7.30
N MET A 13 -8.52 8.18 -6.18
CA MET A 13 -8.96 7.50 -4.96
C MET A 13 -8.85 8.43 -3.76
N THR A 14 -9.94 8.63 -3.02
CA THR A 14 -9.86 9.46 -1.81
C THR A 14 -9.14 8.72 -0.66
N ARG A 15 -8.55 9.47 0.26
CA ARG A 15 -7.89 8.94 1.45
C ARG A 15 -8.86 8.10 2.29
N GLU A 16 -10.08 8.56 2.42
CA GLU A 16 -11.13 7.91 3.20
C GLU A 16 -11.49 6.55 2.60
N GLN A 17 -11.59 6.45 1.26
CA GLN A 17 -11.84 5.19 0.57
C GLN A 17 -10.68 4.20 0.73
N GLY A 18 -9.44 4.68 0.59
CA GLY A 18 -8.24 3.87 0.82
C GLY A 18 -8.16 3.32 2.25
N LEU A 19 -8.40 4.17 3.25
CA LEU A 19 -8.43 3.79 4.66
C LEU A 19 -9.58 2.82 4.98
N ALA A 20 -10.77 3.07 4.43
CA ALA A 20 -11.91 2.18 4.61
C ALA A 20 -11.63 0.77 4.05
N LEU A 21 -11.03 0.69 2.86
CA LEU A 21 -10.64 -0.58 2.26
C LEU A 21 -9.55 -1.29 3.08
N PHE A 22 -8.52 -0.56 3.54
CA PHE A 22 -7.49 -1.13 4.41
C PHE A 22 -8.08 -1.74 5.69
N ASN A 23 -9.05 -1.06 6.31
CA ASN A 23 -9.75 -1.55 7.49
C ASN A 23 -10.60 -2.79 7.22
N ALA A 24 -11.22 -2.88 6.03
CA ALA A 24 -12.06 -4.01 5.65
C ALA A 24 -11.30 -5.33 5.45
N PHE A 25 -9.99 -5.31 5.15
CA PHE A 25 -9.21 -6.54 5.06
C PHE A 25 -9.11 -7.26 6.40
N GLY A 26 -9.53 -8.53 6.44
CA GLY A 26 -9.46 -9.40 7.62
C GLY A 26 -8.09 -9.99 7.94
N SER A 27 -7.03 -9.62 7.20
CA SER A 27 -5.67 -10.09 7.50
C SER A 27 -5.20 -9.51 8.85
N THR A 28 -4.79 -10.38 9.77
CA THR A 28 -4.19 -9.99 11.07
C THR A 28 -2.75 -9.52 10.93
N GLU A 29 -2.09 -9.89 9.84
CA GLU A 29 -0.79 -9.38 9.43
C GLU A 29 -1.01 -8.46 8.21
N LYS A 30 -1.14 -7.14 8.47
CA LYS A 30 -1.32 -6.13 7.41
C LYS A 30 -0.55 -4.85 7.70
N THR A 31 0.01 -4.26 6.65
CA THR A 31 0.75 -2.98 6.70
C THR A 31 0.31 -2.10 5.54
N MET A 32 0.17 -0.81 5.79
CA MET A 32 -0.09 0.20 4.76
C MET A 32 1.10 1.15 4.65
N HIS A 33 1.61 1.35 3.44
CA HIS A 33 2.59 2.38 3.12
C HIS A 33 1.87 3.56 2.47
N ILE A 34 2.08 4.76 3.00
CA ILE A 34 1.51 6.00 2.49
C ILE A 34 2.65 6.86 1.98
N ASN A 35 2.55 7.31 0.73
CA ASN A 35 3.54 8.18 0.12
C ASN A 35 2.87 9.46 -0.39
N PRO A 36 3.58 10.60 -0.41
CA PRO A 36 3.11 11.77 -1.15
C PRO A 36 3.13 11.50 -2.66
N GLY A 37 2.20 12.10 -3.40
CA GLY A 37 2.10 11.98 -4.85
C GLY A 37 0.69 11.70 -5.34
N ARG A 38 0.52 11.87 -6.65
CA ARG A 38 -0.66 11.50 -7.45
C ARG A 38 -0.72 9.99 -7.67
N HIS A 39 -1.84 9.50 -8.22
CA HIS A 39 -2.17 8.08 -8.34
C HIS A 39 -1.03 7.18 -8.88
N VAL A 40 -0.28 7.66 -9.87
CA VAL A 40 0.81 6.89 -10.52
C VAL A 40 2.21 7.27 -10.05
N GLU A 41 2.33 8.14 -9.05
CA GLU A 41 3.60 8.68 -8.55
C GLU A 41 4.18 7.87 -7.38
N ILE A 42 3.88 6.56 -7.34
CA ILE A 42 4.44 5.66 -6.32
C ILE A 42 5.97 5.72 -6.36
N PRO A 43 6.64 6.08 -5.24
CA PRO A 43 8.09 6.18 -5.22
C PRO A 43 8.77 4.87 -5.60
N THR A 44 9.86 4.95 -6.37
CA THR A 44 10.54 3.75 -6.89
C THR A 44 11.12 2.86 -5.78
N HIS A 45 11.42 3.40 -4.60
CA HIS A 45 11.94 2.65 -3.46
C HIS A 45 10.88 1.72 -2.84
N GLU A 46 9.58 1.91 -3.12
CA GLU A 46 8.53 0.95 -2.72
C GLU A 46 8.76 -0.44 -3.32
N ARG A 47 9.42 -0.52 -4.49
CA ARG A 47 9.77 -1.79 -5.13
C ARG A 47 10.61 -2.68 -4.22
N ASP A 48 11.54 -2.10 -3.45
CA ASP A 48 12.39 -2.86 -2.53
C ASP A 48 11.55 -3.47 -1.40
N SER A 49 10.55 -2.72 -0.91
CA SER A 49 9.60 -3.20 0.10
C SER A 49 8.73 -4.34 -0.44
N TRP A 50 8.28 -4.24 -1.70
CA TRP A 50 7.51 -5.30 -2.35
C TRP A 50 8.34 -6.57 -2.50
N LEU A 51 9.58 -6.46 -3.00
CA LEU A 51 10.50 -7.60 -3.14
C LEU A 51 10.78 -8.26 -1.78
N ALA A 52 10.99 -7.46 -0.72
CA ALA A 52 11.18 -7.98 0.63
C ALA A 52 9.91 -8.69 1.16
N PHE A 53 8.72 -8.17 0.85
CA PHE A 53 7.45 -8.82 1.18
C PHE A 53 7.29 -10.16 0.47
N TRP A 54 7.50 -10.18 -0.85
CA TRP A 54 7.42 -11.40 -1.65
C TRP A 54 8.40 -12.46 -1.15
N LYS A 55 9.67 -12.10 -0.95
CA LYS A 55 10.70 -13.01 -0.44
C LYS A 55 10.33 -13.62 0.91
N ARG A 56 9.72 -12.85 1.81
CA ARG A 56 9.34 -13.33 3.15
C ARG A 56 8.14 -14.30 3.11
N HIS A 57 7.23 -14.14 2.15
CA HIS A 57 5.94 -14.83 2.18
C HIS A 57 5.73 -15.87 1.07
N LEU A 58 6.51 -15.84 -0.02
CA LEU A 58 6.35 -16.78 -1.14
C LEU A 58 7.50 -17.78 -1.30
N GLY A 59 8.70 -17.51 -0.76
CA GLY A 59 9.86 -18.40 -0.91
C GLY A 59 10.54 -18.24 -2.26
#